data_AF-A0A2W6N9P9-F1
#
_entry.id   AF-A0A2W6N9P9-F1
#
_cell.length_a   1.000
_cell.length_b   1.000
_cell.length_c   1.000
_cell.angle_alpha   90.00
_cell.angle_beta   90.00
_cell.angle_gamma   90.00
#
_symmetry.space_group_name_H-M   'P 1'
#
loop_
_entity.id
_entity.type
_entity.pdbx_description
1 polymer ?
#
loop_
_entity_poly.entity_id
_entity_poly.type
_entity_poly.pdbx_seq_one_letter_code
_entity_poly.pdbx_strand_id
1 'polypeptide(L)'
;MAAVSGIRVWGNVSLAKVTEIKTGANDNIVVTVNGTDYPITLNEGEYTTSHSHATSELVQHIASRLTAAGCPVYARVGGIHDDSPRTVLVIEAVDTGGNVTMAVSGTGATAFIGDEPYQVQPPVWVSEPKPTLGPNDLISSIQAKKT
;
A
#
# COMPACT_ATOMS: atom_id res chain seq x y z
N MET A 1 4.52 -15.92 -13.55
CA MET A 1 4.45 -14.46 -13.29
C MET A 1 4.75 -14.25 -11.82
N ALA A 2 5.77 -13.45 -11.49
CA ALA A 2 6.00 -13.00 -10.12
C ALA A 2 5.49 -11.57 -10.01
N ALA A 3 4.67 -11.24 -9.03
CA ALA A 3 4.30 -9.87 -8.78
C ALA A 3 5.43 -9.17 -8.02
N VAL A 4 5.66 -7.90 -8.36
CA VAL A 4 6.71 -7.05 -7.76
C VAL A 4 6.18 -6.29 -6.54
N SER A 5 4.88 -6.32 -6.30
CA SER A 5 4.23 -5.77 -5.11
C SER A 5 2.91 -6.47 -4.80
N GLY A 6 2.52 -6.51 -3.53
CA GLY A 6 1.17 -6.88 -3.11
C GLY A 6 0.15 -5.76 -3.33
N ILE A 7 -1.07 -5.97 -2.84
CA ILE A 7 -2.11 -4.93 -2.79
C ILE A 7 -1.64 -3.79 -1.90
N ARG A 8 -1.90 -2.55 -2.32
CA ARG A 8 -1.60 -1.35 -1.52
C ARG A 8 -2.87 -0.56 -1.26
N VAL A 9 -3.08 -0.19 0.00
CA VAL A 9 -4.13 0.74 0.43
C VAL A 9 -3.44 2.06 0.76
N TRP A 10 -3.78 3.10 0.01
CA TRP A 10 -3.28 4.46 0.20
C TRP A 10 -4.29 5.26 1.01
N GLY A 11 -3.86 5.80 2.15
CA GLY A 11 -4.66 6.70 2.95
C GLY A 11 -5.04 7.97 2.18
N ASN A 12 -6.21 8.49 2.50
CA ASN A 12 -6.72 9.76 1.97
C ASN A 12 -6.53 10.93 2.93
N VAL A 13 -6.17 10.66 4.19
CA VAL A 13 -5.93 11.68 5.21
C VAL A 13 -4.47 12.14 5.17
N SER A 14 -4.26 13.45 5.11
CA SER A 14 -2.93 14.04 5.30
C SER A 14 -2.50 13.87 6.75
N LEU A 15 -1.39 13.16 6.98
CA LEU A 15 -0.81 13.03 8.31
C LEU A 15 -0.38 14.41 8.81
N ALA A 16 -0.85 14.84 9.97
CA ALA A 16 -0.44 16.12 10.53
C ALA A 16 1.02 16.07 10.97
N LYS A 17 1.69 17.24 11.00
CA LYS A 17 3.06 17.38 11.51
C LYS A 17 3.23 16.78 12.91
N VAL A 18 2.20 16.96 13.75
CA VAL A 18 2.07 16.29 15.05
C VAL A 18 0.69 15.65 15.09
N THR A 19 0.63 14.36 15.37
CA THR A 19 -0.60 13.60 15.52
C THR A 19 -0.69 13.08 16.95
N GLU A 20 -1.77 13.41 17.65
CA GLU A 20 -2.06 12.92 19.00
C GLU A 20 -2.91 11.64 18.91
N ILE A 21 -2.45 10.57 19.54
CA ILE A 21 -3.23 9.33 19.74
C ILE A 21 -3.88 9.38 21.11
N LYS A 22 -5.20 9.19 21.13
CA LYS A 22 -6.04 9.11 22.32
C LYS A 22 -6.67 7.74 22.42
N THR A 23 -6.47 7.12 23.58
CA THR A 23 -7.06 5.82 23.92
C THR A 23 -8.57 5.85 23.71
N GLY A 24 -9.09 4.87 22.97
CA GLY A 24 -10.51 4.73 22.62
C GLY A 24 -11.05 5.68 21.55
N ALA A 25 -10.24 6.62 21.02
CA ALA A 25 -10.72 7.61 20.05
C ALA A 25 -10.15 7.39 18.64
N ASN A 26 -8.84 7.18 18.51
CA ASN A 26 -8.15 7.00 17.22
C ASN A 26 -6.98 5.99 17.32
N ASP A 27 -7.07 5.07 18.27
CA ASP A 27 -6.01 4.15 18.65
C ASP A 27 -6.17 2.74 18.08
N ASN A 28 -7.33 2.38 17.53
CA ASN A 28 -7.58 1.02 17.02
C ASN A 28 -7.50 0.94 15.50
N ILE A 29 -6.65 0.05 14.98
CA ILE A 29 -6.57 -0.29 13.56
C ILE A 29 -6.71 -1.79 13.42
N VAL A 30 -7.62 -2.24 12.55
CA VAL A 30 -7.79 -3.64 12.19
C VAL A 30 -7.44 -3.79 10.71
N VAL A 31 -6.39 -4.55 10.41
CA VAL A 31 -6.06 -4.93 9.04
C VAL A 31 -6.58 -6.33 8.82
N THR A 32 -7.43 -6.52 7.81
CA THR A 32 -7.93 -7.83 7.40
C THR A 32 -7.20 -8.26 6.15
N VAL A 33 -6.44 -9.36 6.21
CA VAL A 33 -5.75 -9.94 5.05
C VAL A 33 -6.32 -11.33 4.79
N ASN A 34 -6.83 -11.59 3.58
CA ASN A 34 -7.42 -12.88 3.20
C ASN A 34 -8.47 -13.38 4.21
N GLY A 35 -9.28 -12.46 4.74
CA GLY A 35 -10.32 -12.75 5.74
C GLY A 35 -9.83 -12.99 7.17
N THR A 36 -8.53 -12.86 7.43
CA THR A 36 -7.97 -12.93 8.79
C THR A 36 -7.74 -11.53 9.33
N ASP A 37 -8.28 -11.25 10.52
CA ASP A 37 -8.18 -9.94 11.17
C ASP A 37 -6.94 -9.85 12.07
N TYR A 38 -6.24 -8.72 11.95
CA TYR A 38 -5.08 -8.36 12.76
C TYR A 38 -5.36 -7.04 13.49
N PRO A 39 -6.05 -7.08 14.64
CA PRO A 39 -6.31 -5.89 15.43
C PRO A 39 -5.03 -5.41 16.12
N ILE A 40 -4.77 -4.11 16.06
CA ILE A 40 -3.71 -3.46 16.80
C ILE A 40 -4.24 -2.24 17.56
N THR A 41 -3.67 -2.00 18.73
CA THR A 41 -3.91 -0.80 19.52
C THR A 41 -2.64 0.04 19.57
N LEU A 42 -2.77 1.31 19.21
CA LEU A 42 -1.72 2.30 19.27
C LEU A 42 -1.62 2.86 20.69
N ASN A 43 -0.39 3.00 21.17
CA ASN A 43 -0.14 3.74 22.40
C ASN A 43 -0.58 5.20 22.25
N GLU A 44 -1.18 5.71 23.32
CA GLU A 44 -1.35 7.14 23.53
C GLU A 44 -0.02 7.88 23.42
N GLY A 45 -0.08 9.08 22.86
CA GLY A 45 1.07 9.97 22.76
C GLY A 45 1.00 10.87 21.52
N GLU A 46 1.97 11.78 21.44
CA GLU A 46 2.19 12.62 20.28
C GLU A 46 3.24 12.00 19.36
N TYR A 47 2.95 11.99 18.06
CA TYR A 47 3.80 11.41 17.04
C TYR A 47 4.11 12.46 15.97
N THR A 48 5.39 12.62 15.66
CA THR A 48 5.86 13.60 14.68
C THR A 48 5.91 13.01 13.27
N THR A 49 5.48 13.79 12.29
CA THR A 49 5.62 13.50 10.86
C THR A 49 6.44 14.59 10.18
N SER A 50 7.44 14.18 9.41
CA SER A 50 8.22 15.06 8.54
C SER A 50 7.84 14.85 7.08
N HIS A 51 7.16 15.85 6.51
CA HIS A 51 6.78 15.88 5.10
C HIS A 51 7.99 16.00 4.18
N SER A 52 9.01 16.79 4.57
CA SER A 52 10.22 17.02 3.77
C SER A 52 11.12 15.80 3.70
N HIS A 53 11.12 14.96 4.73
CA HIS A 53 11.95 13.75 4.80
C HIS A 53 11.16 12.47 4.55
N ALA A 54 9.85 12.56 4.30
CA ALA A 54 8.94 11.43 4.15
C ALA A 54 9.07 10.40 5.30
N THR A 55 9.14 10.89 6.55
CA THR A 55 9.22 10.06 7.77
C THR A 55 8.08 10.37 8.72
N SER A 56 7.65 9.36 9.49
CA SER A 56 6.59 9.52 10.49
C SER A 56 6.77 8.54 11.64
N GLU A 57 6.84 9.06 12.86
CA GLU A 57 6.89 8.25 14.08
C GLU A 57 5.60 7.46 14.26
N LEU A 58 4.46 8.02 13.84
CA LEU A 58 3.17 7.33 13.87
C LEU A 58 3.19 6.11 12.96
N VAL A 59 3.68 6.26 11.72
CA VAL A 59 3.73 5.16 10.77
C VAL A 59 4.73 4.08 11.23
N GLN A 60 5.86 4.47 11.83
CA GLN A 60 6.80 3.52 12.43
C GLN A 60 6.14 2.73 13.58
N HIS A 61 5.37 3.41 14.42
CA HIS A 61 4.63 2.78 15.51
C HIS A 61 3.57 1.81 14.99
N ILE A 62 2.77 2.20 13.99
CA ILE A 62 1.80 1.32 13.31
C ILE A 62 2.51 0.10 12.73
N ALA A 63 3.62 0.29 12.01
CA ALA A 63 4.40 -0.81 11.44
C ALA A 63 4.90 -1.78 12.52
N SER A 64 5.40 -1.26 13.64
CA SER A 64 5.87 -2.07 14.77
C SER A 64 4.74 -2.91 15.38
N ARG A 65 3.55 -2.35 15.52
CA ARG A 65 2.38 -3.03 16.09
C ARG A 65 1.83 -4.10 15.18
N LEU A 66 1.77 -3.83 13.87
CA LEU A 66 1.39 -4.82 12.85
C LEU A 66 2.39 -5.98 12.80
N THR A 67 3.69 -5.68 12.88
CA THR A 67 4.75 -6.70 12.93
C THR A 67 4.60 -7.56 14.18
N ALA A 68 4.39 -6.95 15.35
CA ALA A 68 4.18 -7.67 16.61
C ALA A 68 2.92 -8.54 16.61
N ALA A 69 1.88 -8.14 15.87
CA ALA A 69 0.66 -8.92 15.67
C ALA A 69 0.81 -10.04 14.62
N GLY A 70 1.98 -10.15 13.96
CA GLY A 70 2.19 -11.11 12.87
C GLY A 70 1.37 -10.81 11.61
N CYS A 71 0.95 -9.55 11.42
CA CYS A 71 0.20 -9.13 10.25
C CYS A 71 1.12 -9.13 9.01
N PRO A 72 0.74 -9.81 7.91
CA PRO A 72 1.58 -9.96 6.73
C PRO A 72 1.51 -8.72 5.81
N VAL A 73 1.80 -7.55 6.36
CA VAL A 73 1.80 -6.27 5.64
C VAL A 73 3.00 -5.41 5.99
N TYR A 74 3.35 -4.47 5.11
CA TYR A 74 4.22 -3.35 5.39
C TYR A 74 3.38 -2.09 5.59
N ALA A 75 3.66 -1.32 6.64
CA ALA A 75 3.16 0.05 6.78
C ALA A 75 4.29 1.03 6.46
N ARG A 76 4.01 2.02 5.61
CA ARG A 76 5.00 2.97 5.07
C ARG A 76 4.41 4.36 4.92
N VAL A 77 5.30 5.34 4.86
CA VAL A 77 4.93 6.71 4.51
C VAL A 77 4.84 6.80 2.99
N GLY A 78 3.70 7.27 2.49
CA GLY A 78 3.48 7.57 1.08
C GLY A 78 3.34 9.07 0.83
N GLY A 79 3.58 9.48 -0.42
CA GLY A 79 3.33 10.84 -0.88
C GLY A 79 2.36 10.82 -2.06
N ILE A 80 1.27 11.57 -1.93
CA ILE A 80 0.37 11.87 -3.04
C ILE A 80 0.79 13.22 -3.62
N HIS A 81 1.01 13.26 -4.93
CA HIS A 81 1.45 14.44 -5.68
C HIS A 81 0.37 14.87 -6.68
N ASP A 82 -0.86 15.01 -6.19
CA ASP A 82 -1.98 15.62 -6.92
C ASP A 82 -1.96 17.15 -6.72
N ASP A 83 -3.07 17.83 -7.02
CA ASP A 83 -3.22 19.29 -6.81
C ASP A 83 -3.15 19.71 -5.33
N SER A 84 -3.17 18.76 -4.38
CA SER A 84 -3.10 18.98 -2.93
C SER A 84 -2.16 17.97 -2.29
N PRO A 85 -0.83 18.15 -2.46
CA PRO A 85 0.15 17.15 -2.08
C PRO A 85 0.09 16.84 -0.60
N ARG A 86 0.08 15.55 -0.26
CA ARG A 86 -0.09 15.07 1.11
C ARG A 86 0.78 13.86 1.41
N THR A 87 1.23 13.80 2.66
CA THR A 87 1.91 12.62 3.23
C THR A 87 0.86 11.75 3.88
N VAL A 88 0.81 10.47 3.50
CA VAL A 88 -0.26 9.55 3.88
C VAL A 88 0.30 8.23 4.41
N LEU A 89 -0.52 7.49 5.15
CA LEU A 89 -0.25 6.10 5.49
C LEU A 89 -0.48 5.20 4.27
N VAL A 90 0.46 4.32 3.98
CA VAL A 90 0.31 3.26 2.98
C VAL A 90 0.48 1.91 3.65
N ILE A 91 -0.48 1.00 3.43
CA ILE A 91 -0.39 -0.39 3.86
C ILE A 91 -0.26 -1.28 2.62
N GLU A 92 0.75 -2.13 2.59
CA GLU A 92 1.07 -3.02 1.46
C GLU A 92 1.09 -4.47 1.93
N ALA A 93 0.35 -5.35 1.27
CA ALA A 93 0.43 -6.79 1.55
C ALA A 93 1.80 -7.35 1.18
N VAL A 94 2.33 -8.25 2.02
CA VAL A 94 3.57 -8.99 1.73
C VAL A 94 3.34 -10.01 0.61
N ASP A 95 2.18 -10.66 0.61
CA ASP A 95 1.79 -11.57 -0.46
C ASP A 95 1.50 -10.79 -1.75
N THR A 96 2.09 -11.25 -2.83
CA THR A 96 2.00 -10.65 -4.16
C THR A 96 1.03 -11.41 -5.08
N GLY A 97 0.41 -12.48 -4.58
CA GLY A 97 -0.58 -13.27 -5.31
C GLY A 97 -1.80 -12.45 -5.78
N GLY A 98 -2.37 -12.83 -6.93
CA GLY A 98 -3.51 -12.10 -7.54
C GLY A 98 -4.84 -12.24 -6.82
N ASN A 99 -4.92 -13.15 -5.86
CA ASN A 99 -6.12 -13.40 -5.07
C ASN A 99 -6.02 -12.81 -3.65
N VAL A 100 -4.94 -12.09 -3.35
CA VAL A 100 -4.79 -11.41 -2.06
C VAL A 100 -5.95 -10.42 -1.90
N THR A 101 -6.51 -10.33 -0.71
CA THR A 101 -7.51 -9.32 -0.37
C THR A 101 -7.05 -8.59 0.88
N MET A 102 -7.30 -7.28 0.94
CA MET A 102 -6.95 -6.47 2.08
C MET A 102 -8.03 -5.42 2.36
N ALA A 103 -8.44 -5.32 3.61
CA ALA A 103 -9.29 -4.26 4.12
C ALA A 103 -8.65 -3.66 5.38
N VAL A 104 -8.96 -2.39 5.65
CA VAL A 104 -8.48 -1.70 6.85
C VAL A 104 -9.65 -0.99 7.49
N SER A 105 -9.83 -1.17 8.79
CA SER A 105 -10.97 -0.63 9.54
C SER A 105 -10.56 -0.24 10.97
N GLY A 106 -11.49 0.33 11.73
CA GLY A 106 -11.26 0.82 13.09
C GLY A 106 -11.16 2.34 13.18
N THR A 107 -11.10 2.84 14.41
CA THR A 107 -11.10 4.28 14.70
C THR A 107 -9.84 4.98 14.21
N GLY A 108 -8.68 4.36 14.39
CA GLY A 108 -7.40 4.81 13.84
C GLY A 108 -7.36 4.72 12.31
N ALA A 109 -7.98 3.69 11.71
CA ALA A 109 -8.06 3.61 10.24
C ALA A 109 -8.88 4.77 9.68
N THR A 110 -10.02 5.07 10.29
CA THR A 110 -10.85 6.24 9.93
C THR A 110 -10.04 7.54 10.07
N ALA A 111 -9.24 7.67 11.13
CA ALA A 111 -8.44 8.86 11.38
C ALA A 111 -7.24 9.03 10.41
N PHE A 112 -6.62 7.94 9.93
CA PHE A 112 -5.34 8.02 9.19
C PHE A 112 -5.41 7.54 7.73
N ILE A 113 -6.45 6.79 7.38
CA ILE A 113 -6.78 6.36 6.01
C ILE A 113 -8.00 7.12 5.51
N GLY A 114 -8.96 7.43 6.37
CA GLY A 114 -10.25 8.02 6.01
C GLY A 114 -11.35 6.96 5.88
N ASP A 115 -12.59 7.42 5.73
CA ASP A 115 -13.74 6.53 5.48
C ASP A 115 -13.58 5.73 4.19
N GLU A 116 -12.92 6.33 3.20
CA GLU A 116 -12.50 5.69 1.96
C GLU A 116 -11.01 5.97 1.69
N PRO A 117 -10.22 4.95 1.30
CA PRO A 117 -8.83 5.17 0.90
C PRO A 117 -8.76 5.99 -0.38
N TYR A 118 -7.68 6.74 -0.55
CA TYR A 118 -7.41 7.47 -1.79
C TYR A 118 -7.34 6.52 -2.99
N GLN A 119 -6.69 5.36 -2.78
CA GLN A 119 -6.55 4.34 -3.79
C GLN A 119 -6.34 2.97 -3.15
N VAL A 120 -6.98 1.94 -3.72
CA VAL A 120 -6.59 0.54 -3.52
C VAL A 120 -5.92 0.06 -4.80
N GLN A 121 -4.60 -0.08 -4.77
CA GLN A 121 -3.80 -0.54 -5.90
C GLN A 121 -3.73 -2.08 -5.87
N PRO A 122 -4.10 -2.78 -6.96
CA PRO A 122 -3.94 -4.23 -7.04
C PRO A 122 -2.45 -4.64 -7.11
N PRO A 123 -2.11 -5.93 -6.95
CA PRO A 123 -0.75 -6.41 -7.10
C PRO A 123 -0.19 -6.05 -8.48
N VAL A 124 1.06 -5.60 -8.53
CA VAL A 124 1.72 -5.23 -9.79
C VAL A 124 2.48 -6.43 -10.32
N TRP A 125 2.17 -6.83 -11.55
CA TRP A 125 2.84 -7.94 -12.24
C TRP A 125 3.93 -7.39 -13.15
N VAL A 126 5.12 -8.00 -13.14
CA VAL A 126 6.03 -7.82 -14.28
C VAL A 126 5.42 -8.55 -15.48
N SER A 127 5.02 -7.80 -16.50
CA SER A 127 4.86 -8.38 -17.84
C SER A 127 6.20 -8.98 -18.24
N GLU A 128 6.19 -10.15 -18.87
CA GLU A 128 7.40 -10.76 -19.46
C GLU A 128 8.19 -9.72 -20.27
N PRO A 129 9.54 -9.80 -20.34
CA PRO A 129 10.28 -8.97 -21.27
C PRO A 129 9.66 -9.11 -22.65
N LYS A 130 9.36 -7.97 -23.30
CA LYS A 130 8.91 -7.91 -24.69
C LYS A 130 9.77 -8.90 -25.50
N PRO A 131 9.21 -9.83 -26.29
CA PRO A 131 10.02 -10.71 -27.11
C PRO A 131 10.89 -9.81 -27.99
N THR A 132 12.20 -9.83 -27.73
CA THR A 132 13.19 -9.28 -28.65
C THR A 132 13.01 -10.10 -29.91
N LEU A 133 12.49 -9.48 -30.98
CA LEU A 133 12.50 -10.10 -32.30
C LEU A 133 13.93 -10.56 -32.55
N GLY A 134 14.14 -11.87 -32.56
CA GLY A 134 15.42 -12.44 -32.92
C GLY A 134 15.70 -12.06 -34.37
N PRO A 135 16.96 -11.94 -34.79
CA PRO A 135 17.31 -11.55 -36.16
C PRO A 135 16.76 -12.48 -37.27
N ASN A 136 16.10 -13.59 -36.91
CA ASN A 136 15.55 -14.57 -37.84
C ASN A 136 14.04 -14.39 -38.17
N ASP A 137 13.31 -13.46 -37.53
CA ASP A 137 11.86 -13.28 -37.79
C ASP A 137 11.54 -12.39 -39.00
N LEU A 138 12.54 -11.98 -39.79
CA LEU A 138 12.35 -11.18 -41.01
C LEU A 138 12.13 -12.02 -42.29
N ILE A 139 12.09 -13.36 -42.22
CA ILE A 139 12.09 -14.21 -43.44
C ILE A 139 10.71 -14.84 -43.76
N SER A 140 9.67 -14.64 -42.95
CA SER A 140 8.37 -15.30 -43.18
C SER A 140 7.32 -14.47 -43.92
N SER A 141 7.64 -13.26 -44.40
CA SER A 141 6.70 -12.40 -45.14
C SER A 141 6.83 -12.46 -46.67
N ILE A 142 7.55 -13.45 -47.23
CA ILE A 142 7.67 -13.63 -48.69
C ILE A 142 6.85 -14.85 -49.15
N GLN A 143 5.89 -14.58 -50.05
CA GLN A 143 5.04 -15.47 -50.87
C GLN A 143 3.59 -15.74 -50.39
N ALA A 144 2.68 -14.83 -50.72
CA ALA A 144 1.31 -15.18 -51.13
C ALA A 144 0.59 -14.02 -51.86
N LYS A 145 0.97 -13.71 -53.11
CA LYS A 145 0.06 -13.26 -54.18
C LYS A 145 0.81 -12.96 -55.47
N LYS A 146 0.64 -13.81 -56.48
CA LYS A 146 0.51 -13.41 -57.89
C LYS A 146 -0.24 -14.53 -58.62
N THR A 147 -1.49 -14.23 -58.96
CA THR A 147 -2.18 -14.80 -60.12
C THR A 147 -1.65 -14.08 -61.36
#